data_AF-A0A1G9TSI1-F1
#
_entry.id   AF-A0A1G9TSI1-F1
#
_cell.length_a   1.000
_cell.length_b   1.000
_cell.length_c   1.000
_cell.angle_alpha   90.00
_cell.angle_beta   90.00
_cell.angle_gamma   90.00
#
_symmetry.space_group_name_H-M   'P 1'
#
loop_
_entity.id
_entity.type
_entity.pdbx_description
1 polymer ?
#
loop_
_entity_poly.entity_id
_entity_poly.type
_entity_poly.pdbx_seq_one_letter_code
_entity_poly.pdbx_strand_id
1 'polypeptide(L)' 'MVRRNEGEMIGFQSNANEFHKCSSCGKLLSTRQEEKIKLCKDCQERHNQDTTTGI' A
#
# COMPACT_ATOMS: atom_id res chain seq x y z
N MET A 1 25.07 -9.93 34.08
CA MET A 1 25.30 -8.71 33.28
C MET A 1 26.09 -9.08 32.03
N VAL A 2 25.47 -8.98 30.84
CA VAL A 2 26.05 -8.98 29.48
C VAL A 2 24.94 -8.37 28.60
N ARG A 3 24.89 -7.04 28.37
CA ARG A 3 25.53 -6.17 27.35
C ARG A 3 25.10 -6.50 25.90
N ARG A 4 24.58 -5.47 25.22
CA ARG A 4 23.79 -5.42 23.97
C ARG A 4 24.63 -5.50 22.69
N ASN A 5 24.21 -6.30 21.71
CA ASN A 5 24.27 -6.14 20.25
C ASN A 5 23.75 -7.48 19.69
N GLU A 6 22.84 -7.60 18.74
CA GLU A 6 22.78 -6.98 17.43
C GLU A 6 21.32 -6.71 17.07
N GLY A 7 21.00 -5.48 16.69
CA GLY A 7 19.88 -5.29 15.79
C GLY A 7 20.35 -5.76 14.42
N GLU A 8 19.55 -6.57 13.73
CA GLU A 8 19.46 -6.62 12.26
C GLU A 8 18.13 -7.29 11.91
N MET A 9 17.14 -6.43 11.68
CA MET A 9 16.08 -6.59 10.69
C MET A 9 15.21 -7.85 10.76
N ILE A 10 14.06 -7.70 11.44
CA ILE A 10 12.75 -7.68 10.76
C ILE A 10 12.73 -8.63 9.55
N GLY A 11 12.77 -9.94 9.81
CA GLY A 11 12.60 -10.99 8.82
C GLY A 11 11.14 -11.08 8.36
N PHE A 12 10.49 -9.95 8.10
CA PHE A 12 9.32 -9.94 7.25
C PHE A 12 9.91 -10.04 5.85
N GLN A 13 10.13 -11.28 5.40
CA GLN A 13 10.07 -11.54 3.97
C GLN A 13 8.74 -10.93 3.53
N SER A 14 8.82 -9.70 3.03
CA SER A 14 7.72 -9.07 2.33
C SER A 14 7.49 -10.00 1.17
N ASN A 15 6.47 -10.83 1.29
CA ASN A 15 6.11 -11.79 0.28
C ASN A 15 6.00 -10.94 -0.98
N ALA A 16 6.79 -11.21 -1.99
CA ALA A 16 6.84 -10.39 -3.21
C ALA A 16 5.51 -10.40 -4.00
N ASN A 17 4.49 -11.10 -3.48
CA ASN A 17 3.09 -11.12 -3.92
C ASN A 17 2.13 -10.40 -2.97
N GLU A 18 2.62 -9.72 -1.93
CA GLU A 18 1.80 -8.91 -1.03
C GLU A 18 1.37 -7.65 -1.77
N PHE A 19 0.15 -7.69 -2.29
CA PHE A 19 -0.54 -6.47 -2.68
C PHE A 19 -0.48 -5.49 -1.51
N HIS A 20 0.06 -4.31 -1.78
CA HIS A 20 0.16 -3.27 -0.77
C HIS A 20 -1.22 -2.84 -0.26
N LYS A 21 -1.25 -2.06 0.83
CA LYS A 21 -2.48 -1.45 1.30
C LYS A 21 -2.73 -0.14 0.57
N CYS A 22 -3.99 0.16 0.32
CA CYS A 22 -4.52 1.43 -0.15
C CYS A 22 -3.99 2.57 0.72
N SER A 23 -3.33 3.55 0.12
CA SER A 23 -2.76 4.70 0.84
C SER A 23 -3.84 5.62 1.41
N SER A 24 -5.02 5.66 0.79
CA SER A 24 -6.13 6.51 1.23
C SER A 24 -6.98 5.86 2.33
N CYS A 25 -7.12 4.54 2.31
CA CYS A 25 -8.15 3.83 3.07
C CYS A 25 -7.63 2.64 3.89
N GLY A 26 -6.36 2.25 3.72
CA GLY A 26 -5.75 1.11 4.41
C GLY A 26 -6.25 -0.27 3.96
N LYS A 27 -7.18 -0.34 3.00
CA LYS A 27 -7.71 -1.59 2.45
C LYS A 27 -6.65 -2.34 1.66
N LEU A 28 -6.60 -3.67 1.76
CA LEU A 28 -5.73 -4.49 0.91
C LEU A 28 -6.10 -4.29 -0.56
N LEU A 29 -5.10 -4.02 -1.39
CA LEU A 29 -5.25 -3.96 -2.84
C LEU A 29 -5.36 -5.41 -3.33
N SER A 30 -6.10 -5.65 -4.42
CA SER A 30 -6.30 -7.01 -4.93
C SER A 30 -5.81 -7.17 -6.36
N THR A 31 -5.42 -6.08 -7.01
CA THR A 31 -5.00 -6.06 -8.40
C THR A 31 -3.68 -5.31 -8.58
N ARG A 32 -2.91 -5.69 -9.61
CA ARG A 32 -1.63 -5.02 -9.96
C ARG A 32 -1.82 -3.55 -10.33
N GLN A 33 -2.97 -3.21 -10.90
CA GLN A 33 -3.28 -1.82 -11.26
C GLN A 33 -3.48 -0.97 -10.01
N GLU A 34 -4.22 -1.48 -9.01
CA GLU A 34 -4.40 -0.85 -7.70
C GLU A 34 -3.06 -0.68 -6.96
N GLU A 35 -2.19 -1.69 -6.98
CA GLU A 35 -0.85 -1.63 -6.40
C GLU A 35 0.01 -0.54 -7.05
N LYS A 36 -0.02 -0.44 -8.38
CA LYS A 36 0.72 0.57 -9.14
C LYS A 36 0.35 2.00 -8.74
N ILE A 37 -0.95 2.24 -8.49
CA ILE A 37 -1.46 3.55 -8.04
C ILE A 37 -1.51 3.66 -6.50
N LYS A 38 -1.16 2.60 -5.78
CA LYS A 38 -1.28 2.47 -4.31
C LYS A 38 -2.64 2.90 -3.76
N LEU A 39 -3.70 2.73 -4.53
CA LEU A 39 -5.07 3.13 -4.23
C LEU A 39 -6.02 2.02 -4.63
N CYS A 40 -7.02 1.74 -3.79
CA CYS A 40 -8.02 0.76 -4.14
C CYS A 40 -8.98 1.32 -5.18
N LYS A 41 -9.69 0.44 -5.88
CA LYS A 41 -10.66 0.80 -6.91
C LYS A 41 -11.67 1.87 -6.42
N ASP A 42 -12.17 1.71 -5.19
CA ASP A 42 -13.10 2.66 -4.58
C ASP A 42 -12.52 4.09 -4.42
N CYS A 43 -11.24 4.18 -4.02
CA CYS A 43 -10.55 5.48 -3.95
C CYS A 43 -10.20 6.02 -5.34
N GLN A 44 -9.85 5.13 -6.27
CA GLN A 44 -9.56 5.50 -7.65
C GLN A 44 -10.81 6.06 -8.34
N GLU A 45 -11.98 5.46 -8.12
CA GLU A 45 -13.25 5.94 -8.65
C GLU A 45 -13.61 7.33 -8.09
N ARG A 46 -13.38 7.56 -6.78
CA ARG A 46 -13.49 8.90 -6.18
C ARG A 46 -12.55 9.92 -6.83
N HIS A 47 -11.28 9.56 -7.01
CA HIS A 47 -10.29 10.44 -7.63
C HIS A 47 -10.61 10.76 -9.10
N ASN A 48 -11.19 9.83 -9.85
CA ASN A 48 -11.58 10.05 -11.26
C ASN A 48 -12.85 10.91 -11.40
N GLN A 49 -13.73 10.92 -10.41
CA GLN A 49 -14.91 11.80 -10.40
C GLN A 49 -14.52 13.26 -10.19
N ASP A 50 -13.49 13.51 -9.37
CA ASP A 50 -12.98 14.85 -9.11
C ASP A 50 -12.36 15.50 -10.36
N THR A 51 -11.65 14.73 -11.20
CA THR A 51 -11.07 15.23 -12.46
C THR A 51 -12.06 15.40 -13.61
N THR A 52 -13.26 14.82 -13.54
CA THR A 52 -14.29 14.99 -14.58
C THR A 52 -15.17 16.21 -14.31
N THR A 53 -15.20 16.72 -13.07
CA THR A 53 -16.02 17.87 -12.66
C THR A 53 -15.13 19.08 -12.37
N GLY A 54 -14.23 19.41 -13.27
CA GLY A 54 -13.24 20.46 -13.02
C GLY A 54 -12.63 21.02 -14.29
N ILE A 55 -13.38 21.94 -14.92
CA ILE A 55 -13.00 22.92 -15.96
C ILE A 55 -13.13 22.42 -17.40
#